data_AF-A0A4V5TUP4-F1
#
_entry.id   AF-A0A4V5TUP4-F1
#
_cell.length_a   1.000
_cell.length_b   1.000
_cell.length_c   1.000
_cell.angle_alpha   90.00
_cell.angle_beta   90.00
_cell.angle_gamma   90.00
#
_symmetry.space_group_name_H-M   'P 1'
#
loop_
_entity.id
_entity.type
_entity.pdbx_description
1 polymer ?
#
loop_
_entity_poly.entity_id
_entity_poly.type
_entity_poly.pdbx_seq_one_letter_code
_entity_poly.pdbx_strand_id
1 'polypeptide(L)'
;LQAEWLLHQPYVQDWIDQGVLEYIGPAGKYYMATSSLRTLYHPKSKYMLKFSFPVKVTNSMRINKLKELESGLEGKEMLNTAIGEVLDKFPGFDFICDPAFITLNYGAKESGFEVIIRENPFYSEHANDATLIAGLVQDA
;
A
#
# COMPACT_ATOMS: atom_id res chain seq x y z
N LEU A 1 -11.96 9.27 2.61
CA LEU A 1 -12.24 8.63 1.31
C LEU A 1 -12.46 7.13 1.40
N GLN A 2 -11.45 6.24 1.48
CA GLN A 2 -11.71 4.78 1.49
C GLN A 2 -12.53 4.33 2.71
N ALA A 3 -12.19 4.80 3.92
CA ALA A 3 -12.96 4.51 5.12
C ALA A 3 -14.43 4.97 5.01
N GLU A 4 -14.67 6.20 4.56
CA GLU A 4 -16.02 6.71 4.32
C GLU A 4 -16.77 5.86 3.28
N TRP A 5 -16.11 5.48 2.18
CA TRP A 5 -16.72 4.61 1.18
C TRP A 5 -17.12 3.24 1.77
N LEU A 6 -16.25 2.66 2.61
CA LEU A 6 -16.52 1.39 3.31
C LEU A 6 -17.73 1.50 4.24
N LEU A 7 -17.85 2.59 5.00
CA LEU A 7 -18.98 2.83 5.92
C LEU A 7 -20.34 2.90 5.20
N HIS A 8 -20.35 3.15 3.89
CA HIS A 8 -21.57 3.17 3.07
C HIS A 8 -21.88 1.80 2.42
N GLN A 9 -21.05 0.78 2.62
CA GLN A 9 -21.29 -0.54 2.05
C GLN A 9 -22.22 -1.37 2.95
N PRO A 10 -23.24 -2.06 2.40
CA PRO A 10 -24.18 -2.84 3.21
C PRO A 10 -23.51 -3.89 4.10
N TYR A 11 -22.54 -4.64 3.59
CA TYR A 11 -21.85 -5.67 4.38
C TYR A 11 -21.01 -5.10 5.54
N VAL A 12 -20.52 -3.86 5.40
CA VAL A 12 -19.79 -3.17 6.49
C VAL A 12 -20.77 -2.68 7.55
N GLN A 13 -21.92 -2.15 7.14
CA GLN A 13 -23.00 -1.77 8.06
C GLN A 13 -23.49 -3.00 8.85
N ASP A 14 -23.71 -4.12 8.16
CA ASP A 14 -24.10 -5.39 8.80
C ASP A 14 -23.06 -5.86 9.84
N TRP A 15 -21.76 -5.76 9.54
CA TRP A 15 -20.70 -6.13 10.49
C TRP A 15 -20.63 -5.18 11.70
N ILE A 16 -20.93 -3.90 11.51
CA ILE A 16 -21.01 -2.92 12.60
C ILE A 16 -22.23 -3.20 13.48
N ASP A 17 -23.40 -3.42 12.89
CA ASP A 17 -24.64 -3.70 13.61
C ASP A 17 -24.56 -5.00 14.42
N GLN A 18 -23.80 -5.99 13.93
CA GLN A 18 -23.52 -7.25 14.63
C GLN A 18 -22.41 -7.13 15.69
N GLY A 19 -21.73 -5.97 15.80
CA GLY A 19 -20.63 -5.76 16.74
C GLY A 19 -19.33 -6.48 16.38
N VAL A 20 -19.19 -6.98 15.14
CA VAL A 20 -17.98 -7.65 14.64
C VAL A 20 -16.93 -6.63 14.19
N LEU A 21 -17.37 -5.43 13.77
CA LEU A 21 -16.52 -4.32 13.36
C LEU A 21 -16.90 -3.06 14.12
N GLU A 22 -15.90 -2.31 14.62
CA GLU A 22 -16.11 -1.01 15.26
C GLU A 22 -15.37 0.09 14.48
N TYR A 23 -16.07 1.16 14.15
CA TYR A 23 -15.45 2.34 13.55
C TYR A 23 -14.99 3.31 14.63
N ILE A 24 -13.66 3.40 14.82
CA ILE A 24 -13.05 4.26 15.84
C ILE A 24 -12.63 5.65 15.34
N GLY A 25 -12.89 5.96 14.06
CA GLY A 25 -12.43 7.20 13.44
C GLY A 25 -10.93 7.24 13.13
N PRO A 26 -10.41 8.39 12.65
CA PRO A 26 -8.98 8.59 12.44
C PRO A 26 -8.21 8.52 13.77
N ALA A 27 -7.18 7.68 13.82
CA ALA A 27 -6.33 7.51 14.99
C ALA A 27 -4.86 7.28 14.60
N GLY A 28 -3.95 7.63 15.51
CA GLY A 28 -2.51 7.38 15.35
C GLY A 28 -1.75 8.51 14.65
N LYS A 29 -0.70 8.14 13.89
CA LYS A 29 0.22 9.08 13.25
C LYS A 29 -0.37 9.67 11.97
N TYR A 30 0.04 10.90 11.63
CA TYR A 30 -0.27 11.50 10.34
C TYR A 30 0.66 10.95 9.26
N TYR A 31 0.08 10.39 8.21
CA TYR A 31 0.81 9.95 7.02
C TYR A 31 0.60 10.92 5.86
N MET A 32 1.61 11.00 5.00
CA MET A 32 1.57 11.78 3.76
C MET A 32 1.24 10.87 2.59
N ALA A 33 0.33 11.28 1.71
CA ALA A 33 0.08 10.56 0.47
C ALA A 33 1.27 10.74 -0.50
N THR A 34 1.70 9.67 -1.15
CA THR A 34 2.64 9.74 -2.28
C THR A 34 1.92 10.13 -3.57
N SER A 35 2.66 10.28 -4.67
CA SER A 35 2.12 10.60 -6.01
C SER A 35 1.05 9.61 -6.51
N SER A 36 1.01 8.39 -5.96
CA SER A 36 -0.04 7.41 -6.25
C SER A 36 -1.40 7.70 -5.57
N LEU A 37 -1.44 8.70 -4.68
CA LEU A 37 -2.55 9.09 -3.78
C LEU A 37 -2.96 8.04 -2.73
N ARG A 38 -2.72 6.76 -3.01
CA ARG A 38 -3.18 5.62 -2.22
C ARG A 38 -2.09 4.96 -1.37
N THR A 39 -0.83 5.28 -1.63
CA THR A 39 0.31 4.84 -0.80
C THR A 39 0.64 5.95 0.17
N LEU A 40 0.68 5.60 1.45
CA LEU A 40 0.88 6.50 2.55
C LEU A 40 2.29 6.31 3.14
N TYR A 41 3.01 7.41 3.26
CA TYR A 41 4.39 7.51 3.71
C TYR A 41 4.49 8.21 5.07
N HIS A 42 5.43 7.77 5.90
CA HIS A 42 5.79 8.45 7.14
C HIS A 42 7.30 8.35 7.37
N PRO A 43 8.02 9.46 7.62
CA PRO A 43 9.49 9.51 7.65
C PRO A 43 10.10 8.68 8.78
N LYS A 44 9.36 8.47 9.87
CA LYS A 44 9.77 7.62 11.01
C LYS A 44 9.18 6.20 10.98
N SER A 45 8.63 5.76 9.85
CA SER A 45 8.07 4.42 9.69
C SER A 45 8.94 3.58 8.78
N LYS A 46 9.23 2.34 9.15
CA LYS A 46 9.92 1.37 8.29
C LYS A 46 9.03 0.81 7.18
N TYR A 47 7.74 1.14 7.20
CA TYR A 47 6.77 0.68 6.22
C TYR A 47 5.90 1.82 5.69
N MET A 48 5.56 1.73 4.41
CA MET A 48 4.50 2.47 3.75
C MET A 48 3.24 1.60 3.69
N LEU A 49 2.06 2.24 3.66
CA LEU A 49 0.77 1.55 3.61
C LEU A 49 0.06 1.88 2.30
N LYS A 50 -0.28 0.88 1.48
CA LYS A 50 -0.92 1.07 0.17
C LYS A 50 -2.35 0.53 0.20
N PHE A 51 -3.31 1.44 0.22
CA PHE A 51 -4.74 1.18 0.39
C PHE A 51 -5.46 1.05 -0.94
N SER A 52 -6.63 0.42 -0.95
CA SER A 52 -7.64 0.70 -1.98
C SER A 52 -8.08 2.16 -1.93
N PHE A 53 -8.32 2.74 -3.10
CA PHE A 53 -8.77 4.11 -3.30
C PHE A 53 -9.86 4.10 -4.36
N PRO A 54 -11.13 4.40 -4.01
CA PRO A 54 -12.29 4.13 -4.85
C PRO A 54 -12.50 5.25 -5.88
N VAL A 55 -11.42 5.73 -6.47
CA VAL A 55 -11.38 6.82 -7.45
C VAL A 55 -10.55 6.34 -8.64
N LYS A 56 -11.01 6.71 -9.84
CA LYS A 56 -10.24 6.49 -11.06
C LYS A 56 -9.11 7.51 -11.11
N VAL A 57 -7.87 7.02 -11.13
CA VAL A 57 -6.68 7.86 -11.32
C VAL A 57 -6.05 7.47 -12.64
N THR A 58 -5.91 8.45 -13.53
CA THR A 58 -5.64 8.27 -14.96
C THR A 58 -6.65 7.31 -15.60
N ASN A 59 -6.24 6.10 -15.98
CA ASN A 59 -7.06 5.12 -16.68
C ASN A 59 -7.47 3.92 -15.83
N SER A 60 -7.18 3.92 -14.53
CA SER A 60 -7.41 2.75 -13.67
C SER A 60 -8.10 3.10 -12.36
N MET A 61 -9.04 2.24 -11.97
CA MET A 61 -9.51 2.20 -10.58
C MET A 61 -8.37 1.75 -9.69
N ARG A 62 -8.21 2.44 -8.56
CA ARG A 62 -7.10 2.18 -7.64
C ARG A 62 -7.53 1.23 -6.51
N ILE A 63 -8.06 0.07 -6.88
CA ILE A 63 -8.43 -1.00 -5.94
C ILE A 63 -7.28 -2.00 -5.86
N ASN A 64 -6.95 -2.50 -4.66
CA ASN A 64 -6.05 -3.65 -4.50
C ASN A 64 -6.84 -4.91 -4.78
N LYS A 65 -6.33 -5.80 -5.63
CA LYS A 65 -6.94 -7.11 -5.90
C LYS A 65 -6.34 -8.19 -5.01
N LEU A 66 -7.11 -9.22 -4.65
CA LEU A 66 -6.59 -10.32 -3.82
C LEU A 66 -5.34 -10.95 -4.43
N LYS A 67 -5.35 -11.20 -5.74
CA LYS A 67 -4.17 -11.70 -6.47
C LYS A 67 -2.97 -10.75 -6.41
N GLU A 68 -3.19 -9.43 -6.41
CA GLU A 68 -2.10 -8.46 -6.32
C GLU A 68 -1.43 -8.48 -4.94
N LEU A 69 -2.17 -8.86 -3.89
CA LEU A 69 -1.63 -9.03 -2.54
C LEU A 69 -0.66 -10.21 -2.50
N GLU A 70 -1.08 -11.35 -3.05
CA GLU A 70 -0.27 -12.57 -3.15
C GLU A 70 0.96 -12.34 -4.02
N SER A 71 0.79 -11.71 -5.20
CA SER A 71 1.91 -11.39 -6.09
C SER A 71 2.95 -10.45 -5.45
N GLY A 72 2.55 -9.61 -4.49
CA GLY A 72 3.49 -8.81 -3.70
C GLY A 72 4.43 -9.67 -2.85
N LEU A 73 3.88 -10.69 -2.20
CA LEU A 73 4.65 -11.67 -1.42
C LEU A 73 5.55 -12.51 -2.32
N GLU A 74 5.00 -13.03 -3.41
CA GLU A 74 5.75 -13.80 -4.41
C GLU A 74 6.92 -13.00 -4.97
N GLY A 75 6.72 -11.70 -5.25
CA GLY A 75 7.78 -10.80 -5.70
C GLY A 75 8.94 -10.69 -4.72
N LYS A 76 8.67 -10.69 -3.40
CA LYS A 76 9.72 -10.74 -2.37
C LYS A 76 10.45 -12.08 -2.40
N GLU A 77 9.71 -13.19 -2.43
CA GLU A 77 10.29 -14.53 -2.43
C GLU A 77 11.12 -14.81 -3.70
N MET A 78 10.76 -14.23 -4.84
CA MET A 78 11.54 -14.32 -6.07
C MET A 78 12.95 -13.75 -5.92
N LEU A 79 13.17 -12.79 -5.03
CA LEU A 79 14.51 -12.26 -4.75
C LEU A 79 15.40 -13.26 -3.98
N ASN A 80 14.85 -14.34 -3.44
CA ASN A 80 15.61 -15.45 -2.86
C ASN A 80 16.10 -16.45 -3.93
N THR A 81 15.80 -16.21 -5.22
CA THR A 81 16.22 -17.04 -6.36
C THR A 81 17.38 -16.38 -7.12
N ALA A 82 17.82 -16.98 -8.24
CA ALA A 82 18.83 -16.40 -9.13
C ALA A 82 18.47 -14.98 -9.64
N ILE A 83 17.19 -14.58 -9.58
CA ILE A 83 16.76 -13.20 -9.88
C ILE A 83 17.38 -12.22 -8.88
N GLY A 84 17.51 -12.58 -7.61
CA GLY A 84 18.09 -11.74 -6.56
C GLY A 84 19.56 -11.41 -6.76
N GLU A 85 20.32 -12.24 -7.49
CA GLU A 85 21.73 -12.00 -7.80
C GLU A 85 21.96 -10.67 -8.57
N VAL A 86 20.91 -10.08 -9.14
CA VAL A 86 20.97 -8.75 -9.75
C VAL A 86 21.41 -7.68 -8.75
N LEU A 87 21.06 -7.84 -7.48
CA LEU A 87 21.40 -6.89 -6.41
C LEU A 87 22.90 -6.89 -6.12
N ASP A 88 23.55 -8.06 -6.19
CA ASP A 88 25.00 -8.19 -6.05
C ASP A 88 25.75 -7.66 -7.29
N LYS A 89 25.16 -7.84 -8.48
CA LYS A 89 25.75 -7.43 -9.76
C LYS A 89 25.69 -5.91 -10.00
N PHE A 90 24.68 -5.22 -9.45
CA PHE A 90 24.47 -3.80 -9.66
C PHE A 90 24.36 -3.02 -8.33
N PRO A 91 25.50 -2.67 -7.71
CA PRO A 91 25.50 -1.83 -6.52
C PRO A 91 24.78 -0.50 -6.77
N GLY A 92 23.73 -0.22 -6.00
CA GLY A 92 22.87 0.96 -6.16
C GLY A 92 21.53 0.70 -6.83
N PHE A 93 21.25 -0.54 -7.24
CA PHE A 93 19.92 -0.99 -7.66
C PHE A 93 19.25 -1.79 -6.55
N ASP A 94 17.97 -1.51 -6.30
CA ASP A 94 17.19 -2.23 -5.28
C ASP A 94 15.69 -2.25 -5.64
N PHE A 95 14.94 -3.16 -5.02
CA PHE A 95 13.49 -3.29 -5.14
C PHE A 95 12.80 -2.88 -3.84
N ILE A 96 11.76 -2.06 -3.97
CA ILE A 96 10.85 -1.83 -2.85
C ILE A 96 9.83 -2.97 -2.81
N CYS A 97 9.96 -3.84 -1.82
CA CYS A 97 9.12 -5.03 -1.73
C CYS A 97 7.84 -4.80 -0.90
N ASP A 98 6.86 -5.66 -1.12
CA ASP A 98 5.58 -5.70 -0.42
C ASP A 98 5.52 -6.96 0.47
N PRO A 99 6.23 -7.00 1.61
CA PRO A 99 6.45 -8.23 2.39
C PRO A 99 5.22 -8.75 3.13
N ALA A 100 4.15 -7.97 3.22
CA ALA A 100 2.95 -8.36 3.92
C ALA A 100 1.72 -7.61 3.39
N PHE A 101 0.55 -8.14 3.69
CA PHE A 101 -0.72 -7.45 3.50
C PHE A 101 -1.69 -7.81 4.62
N ILE A 102 -2.74 -7.02 4.76
CA ILE A 102 -3.87 -7.30 5.66
C ILE A 102 -5.17 -7.02 4.94
N THR A 103 -6.20 -7.81 5.22
CA THR A 103 -7.56 -7.60 4.73
C THR A 103 -8.57 -8.30 5.64
N LEU A 104 -9.86 -8.02 5.44
CA LEU A 104 -10.96 -8.75 6.07
C LEU A 104 -11.53 -9.79 5.10
N ASN A 105 -11.89 -10.96 5.62
CA ASN A 105 -12.51 -12.01 4.82
C ASN A 105 -13.92 -11.61 4.40
N TYR A 106 -14.16 -11.53 3.09
CA TYR A 106 -15.48 -11.32 2.49
C TYR A 106 -15.77 -12.38 1.41
N GLY A 107 -15.56 -13.65 1.78
CA GLY A 107 -15.63 -14.76 0.84
C GLY A 107 -14.53 -14.65 -0.21
N ALA A 108 -14.86 -14.91 -1.47
CA ALA A 108 -13.91 -14.88 -2.59
C ALA A 108 -13.75 -13.49 -3.25
N LYS A 109 -14.24 -12.42 -2.63
CA LYS A 109 -14.25 -11.06 -3.20
C LYS A 109 -13.36 -10.12 -2.40
N GLU A 110 -12.89 -9.06 -3.07
CA GLU A 110 -12.28 -7.93 -2.38
C GLU A 110 -13.29 -7.26 -1.44
N SER A 111 -12.88 -7.08 -0.19
CA SER A 111 -13.65 -6.41 0.87
C SER A 111 -13.45 -4.90 0.86
N GLY A 112 -12.49 -4.37 0.10
CA GLY A 112 -12.04 -2.98 0.19
C GLY A 112 -11.15 -2.68 1.40
N PHE A 113 -10.92 -3.64 2.30
CA PHE A 113 -9.94 -3.56 3.39
C PHE A 113 -8.55 -4.06 3.00
N GLU A 114 -8.33 -4.38 1.73
CA GLU A 114 -7.02 -4.83 1.24
C GLU A 114 -5.98 -3.71 1.37
N VAL A 115 -5.03 -3.89 2.29
CA VAL A 115 -3.90 -2.99 2.52
C VAL A 115 -2.60 -3.75 2.32
N ILE A 116 -1.78 -3.26 1.39
CA ILE A 116 -0.42 -3.75 1.18
C ILE A 116 0.52 -3.02 2.14
N ILE A 117 1.36 -3.78 2.85
CA ILE A 117 2.44 -3.27 3.69
C ILE A 117 3.72 -3.31 2.87
N ARG A 118 4.24 -2.13 2.56
CA ARG A 118 5.40 -1.94 1.69
C ARG A 118 6.62 -1.54 2.50
N GLU A 119 7.79 -2.08 2.18
CA GLU A 119 9.05 -1.61 2.78
C GLU A 119 9.26 -0.11 2.51
N ASN A 120 9.71 0.64 3.51
CA ASN A 120 10.09 2.03 3.33
C ASN A 120 11.61 2.17 3.44
N PRO A 121 12.36 2.24 2.32
CA PRO A 121 13.79 2.53 2.37
C PRO A 121 14.08 4.01 2.69
N PHE A 122 13.08 4.89 2.51
CA PHE A 122 13.21 6.34 2.64
C PHE A 122 12.80 6.81 4.05
N TYR A 123 13.35 6.20 5.10
CA TYR A 123 13.02 6.55 6.48
C TYR A 123 14.23 7.11 7.23
N SER A 124 13.98 8.02 8.16
CA SER A 124 15.02 8.77 8.87
C SER A 124 15.92 9.51 7.88
N GLU A 125 17.25 9.52 8.11
CA GLU A 125 18.22 10.24 7.26
C GLU A 125 18.24 9.75 5.80
N HIS A 126 17.86 8.49 5.55
CA HIS A 126 17.80 7.92 4.19
C HIS A 126 16.77 8.61 3.28
N ALA A 127 15.82 9.35 3.85
CA ALA A 127 14.83 10.10 3.07
C ALA A 127 15.45 11.27 2.29
N ASN A 128 16.62 11.77 2.70
CA ASN A 128 17.23 12.97 2.12
C ASN A 128 17.92 12.72 0.78
N ASP A 129 18.26 11.47 0.47
CA ASP A 129 19.05 11.09 -0.70
C ASP A 129 18.22 10.46 -1.83
N ALA A 130 16.89 10.54 -1.73
CA ALA A 130 15.98 9.93 -2.70
C ALA A 130 14.88 10.90 -3.13
N THR A 131 14.59 10.91 -4.44
CA THR A 131 13.48 11.68 -4.99
C THR A 131 12.79 10.92 -6.12
N LEU A 132 11.49 11.20 -6.30
CA LEU A 132 10.71 10.65 -7.40
C LEU A 132 11.13 11.35 -8.70
N ILE A 133 11.63 10.57 -9.67
CA ILE A 133 12.05 11.10 -10.99
C ILE A 133 10.95 11.94 -11.64
N ALA A 134 9.69 11.48 -11.60
CA ALA A 134 8.55 12.21 -12.16
C ALA A 134 8.34 13.61 -11.53
N GLY A 135 8.70 13.79 -10.26
CA GLY A 135 8.64 15.10 -9.60
C GLY A 135 9.76 16.06 -10.02
N LEU A 136 10.88 15.54 -10.54
CA LEU A 136 11.97 16.37 -11.07
C LEU A 136 11.70 16.87 -12.50
N VAL A 137 10.89 16.14 -13.27
CA VAL A 137 10.61 16.43 -14.68
C VAL A 137 9.20 16.96 -14.92
N GLN A 138 8.50 17.37 -13.85
CA GLN A 138 7.16 17.91 -13.96
C GLN A 138 7.20 19.33 -14.54
N ASP A 139 6.36 19.59 -15.55
CA ASP A 139 6.16 20.95 -16.08
C ASP A 139 5.59 21.89 -15.01
N ALA A 140 6.02 23.15 -15.05
CA ALA A 140 5.58 24.20 -14.14
C ALA A 140 4.15 24.68 -14.40
#